data_AF-A0A6L9QH66-F1
#
_entry.id   AF-A0A6L9QH66-F1
#
_cell.length_a   1.000
_cell.length_b   1.000
_cell.length_c   1.000
_cell.angle_alpha   90.00
_cell.angle_beta   90.00
_cell.angle_gamma   90.00
#
_symmetry.space_group_name_H-M   'P 1'
#
loop_
_entity.id
_entity.type
_entity.pdbx_description
1 polymer ?
#
loop_
_entity_poly.entity_id
_entity_poly.type
_entity_poly.pdbx_seq_one_letter_code
_entity_poly.pdbx_strand_id
1 'polypeptide(L)'
;MPSRPNPPRRRRHVPQPHRHRQHWSPDVPARPARPGRRAAPIPGAFFIAPKNASGSSNIVRCRSASAQTHRLAGDPLSEDSAAPRPPAEDDPAGRLIDYPRRGGPTVLRILLGAQLRRLRESRGISTEQAGYEIRGSHSKISRMELGRVGFKERDVADLLTLYGVSAPGEREPLLRLAKEANNPGWWHQYGDILPSWFEVYLGLEEAASMLRAYELQFVPGLLQTEDYARAVVRLGYSDASDEEVERRVQIRTTRQERFTSPEAPTLWAVLDEAVVRRPLGGREVMRAQIRHLIEVSELAHVTLQIVPFGAGGHAAAGGPFTILRFAEPGLSDVVYLEQLTSALYLDKPTDVDTYMRAMNNLCITAARPDDTARFLTRILKEL
;
A
#
# COMPACT_ATOMS: atom_id res chain seq x y z
N MET A 1 80.84 -39.54 3.21
CA MET A 1 80.57 -39.47 1.75
C MET A 1 80.48 -40.89 1.20
N PRO A 2 79.69 -41.20 0.16
CA PRO A 2 78.67 -40.40 -0.56
C PRO A 2 77.27 -41.10 -0.54
N SER A 3 76.10 -40.46 -0.56
CA SER A 3 75.52 -39.50 -1.52
C SER A 3 75.40 -40.04 -2.94
N ARG A 4 74.31 -40.73 -3.28
CA ARG A 4 73.81 -40.89 -4.67
C ARG A 4 72.26 -40.99 -4.71
N PRO A 5 71.63 -40.61 -5.84
CA PRO A 5 70.56 -39.61 -5.83
C PRO A 5 69.17 -40.15 -6.20
N ASN A 6 68.14 -39.38 -5.83
CA ASN A 6 66.75 -39.59 -6.24
C ASN A 6 66.49 -39.08 -7.68
N PRO A 7 65.71 -39.80 -8.51
CA PRO A 7 65.46 -39.44 -9.92
C PRO A 7 64.42 -38.31 -10.08
N PRO A 8 64.41 -37.59 -11.23
CA PRO A 8 63.64 -36.37 -11.39
C PRO A 8 62.15 -36.62 -11.62
N ARG A 9 61.31 -35.82 -10.93
CA ARG A 9 59.86 -35.77 -11.11
C ARG A 9 59.49 -35.19 -12.48
N ARG A 10 58.77 -35.97 -13.29
CA ARG A 10 58.10 -35.52 -14.52
C ARG A 10 57.04 -34.47 -14.17
N ARG A 11 57.21 -33.25 -14.70
CA ARG A 11 56.20 -32.18 -14.65
C ARG A 11 55.02 -32.58 -15.53
N ARG A 12 53.83 -32.68 -14.94
CA ARG A 12 52.56 -32.72 -15.68
C ARG A 12 52.25 -31.32 -16.18
N HIS A 13 52.07 -31.19 -17.49
CA HIS A 13 51.56 -30.01 -18.15
C HIS A 13 50.15 -29.70 -17.64
N VAL A 14 49.95 -28.50 -17.10
CA VAL A 14 48.62 -27.92 -16.83
C VAL A 14 48.39 -26.86 -17.92
N PRO A 15 47.30 -26.92 -18.70
CA PRO A 15 46.99 -25.90 -19.68
C PRO A 15 46.44 -24.64 -18.99
N GLN A 16 47.01 -23.48 -19.31
CA GLN A 16 46.49 -22.18 -18.90
C GLN A 16 45.28 -21.79 -19.77
N PRO A 17 44.20 -21.24 -19.20
CA PRO A 17 43.16 -20.59 -19.99
C PRO A 17 43.62 -19.20 -20.46
N HIS A 18 43.42 -18.95 -21.74
CA HIS A 18 43.76 -17.72 -22.45
C HIS A 18 43.17 -16.46 -21.81
N ARG A 19 44.04 -15.52 -21.41
CA ARG A 19 43.66 -14.12 -21.16
C ARG A 19 43.45 -13.43 -22.50
N HIS A 20 42.21 -13.09 -22.83
CA HIS A 20 41.93 -12.03 -23.81
C HIS A 20 42.40 -10.69 -23.22
N ARG A 21 43.60 -10.24 -23.61
CA ARG A 21 44.03 -8.85 -23.46
C ARG A 21 43.30 -8.04 -24.53
N GLN A 22 42.36 -7.18 -24.12
CA GLN A 22 42.01 -6.03 -24.94
C GLN A 22 43.03 -4.92 -24.62
N HIS A 23 43.77 -4.51 -25.65
CA HIS A 23 44.62 -3.33 -25.60
C HIS A 23 43.74 -2.09 -25.39
N TRP A 24 44.03 -1.32 -24.34
CA TRP A 24 43.58 0.06 -24.19
C TRP A 24 44.73 0.94 -24.70
N SER A 25 44.56 1.58 -25.86
CA SER A 25 45.41 2.70 -26.27
C SER A 25 44.91 3.97 -25.58
N PRO A 26 45.78 4.82 -25.03
CA PRO A 26 45.44 6.19 -24.68
C PRO A 26 45.45 7.05 -25.95
N ASP A 27 44.60 8.07 -25.97
CA ASP A 27 44.47 9.14 -26.99
C ASP A 27 43.24 9.05 -27.89
N VAL A 28 42.12 9.55 -27.37
CA VAL A 28 40.98 10.07 -28.16
C VAL A 28 40.57 11.42 -27.57
N PRO A 29 40.48 12.51 -28.35
CA PRO A 29 40.14 13.83 -27.83
C PRO A 29 38.65 13.92 -27.47
N ALA A 30 38.37 14.71 -26.42
CA ALA A 30 37.03 14.93 -25.86
C ALA A 30 36.06 15.51 -26.90
N ARG A 31 34.90 14.87 -27.07
CA ARG A 31 33.73 15.43 -27.76
C ARG A 31 32.85 16.21 -26.77
N PRO A 32 32.23 17.33 -27.17
CA PRO A 32 31.41 18.13 -26.29
C PRO A 32 30.08 17.43 -25.94
N ALA A 33 29.60 17.70 -24.72
CA ALA A 33 28.41 17.11 -24.14
C ALA A 33 27.13 17.43 -24.94
N ARG A 34 26.31 16.40 -25.20
CA ARG A 34 24.93 16.57 -25.65
C ARG A 34 24.02 16.77 -24.43
N PRO A 35 23.10 17.75 -24.42
CA PRO A 35 22.11 17.86 -23.36
C PRO A 35 20.96 16.87 -23.61
N GLY A 36 20.45 16.28 -22.53
CA GLY A 36 19.15 15.61 -22.51
C GLY A 36 19.16 14.09 -22.67
N ARG A 37 19.51 13.36 -21.61
CA ARG A 37 18.94 12.04 -21.32
C ARG A 37 18.49 12.02 -19.87
N ARG A 38 17.17 11.98 -19.66
CA ARG A 38 16.56 11.81 -18.33
C ARG A 38 16.97 10.44 -17.79
N ALA A 39 17.49 10.42 -16.56
CA ALA A 39 17.68 9.19 -15.81
C ALA A 39 16.32 8.53 -15.53
N ALA A 40 16.29 7.20 -15.53
CA ALA A 40 15.10 6.44 -15.15
C ALA A 40 14.82 6.59 -13.63
N PRO A 41 13.56 6.68 -13.18
CA PRO A 41 13.25 7.10 -11.81
C PRO A 41 13.09 5.96 -10.79
N ILE A 42 13.32 6.30 -9.52
CA ILE A 42 13.39 5.45 -8.31
C ILE A 42 12.18 5.80 -7.39
N PRO A 43 11.48 4.84 -6.72
CA PRO A 43 10.30 5.09 -5.87
C PRO A 43 10.63 5.32 -4.38
N GLY A 44 9.84 6.13 -3.65
CA GLY A 44 9.90 6.11 -2.17
C GLY A 44 9.41 7.30 -1.32
N ALA A 45 8.79 8.37 -1.84
CA ALA A 45 8.08 9.33 -0.98
C ALA A 45 6.98 10.10 -1.71
N PHE A 46 6.21 10.80 -0.89
CA PHE A 46 5.23 11.82 -1.24
C PHE A 46 5.85 12.86 -2.20
N PHE A 47 5.65 12.66 -3.50
CA PHE A 47 6.23 13.48 -4.57
C PHE A 47 5.17 13.79 -5.64
N ILE A 48 4.45 14.91 -5.54
CA ILE A 48 3.55 15.33 -6.64
C ILE A 48 4.31 16.25 -7.61
N ALA A 49 4.27 15.93 -8.90
CA ALA A 49 4.55 16.90 -9.96
C ALA A 49 3.30 17.78 -10.23
N PRO A 50 3.45 19.09 -10.51
CA PRO A 50 2.32 19.99 -10.70
C PRO A 50 1.42 19.58 -11.88
N LYS A 51 0.10 19.75 -11.68
CA LYS A 51 -0.94 19.45 -12.68
C LYS A 51 -0.80 20.38 -13.89
N ASN A 52 -0.31 19.85 -15.01
CA ASN A 52 -0.51 20.46 -16.33
C ASN A 52 -1.40 19.56 -17.21
N ALA A 53 -2.58 20.10 -17.50
CA ALA A 53 -3.48 19.94 -18.65
C ALA A 53 -3.55 18.61 -19.44
N SER A 54 -4.77 18.05 -19.44
CA SER A 54 -5.49 17.40 -20.55
C SER A 54 -4.69 16.63 -21.62
N GLY A 55 -4.82 15.30 -21.59
CA GLY A 55 -4.43 14.44 -22.70
C GLY A 55 -5.23 13.14 -22.68
N SER A 56 -6.36 13.13 -23.40
CA SER A 56 -7.18 11.96 -23.67
C SER A 56 -6.33 10.84 -24.27
N SER A 57 -6.20 9.70 -23.57
CA SER A 57 -5.54 8.52 -24.10
C SER A 57 -6.56 7.46 -24.45
N ASN A 58 -6.77 7.31 -25.76
CA ASN A 58 -7.55 6.28 -26.41
C ASN A 58 -7.03 4.88 -26.05
N ILE A 59 -7.90 4.02 -25.52
CA ILE A 59 -7.63 2.59 -25.41
C ILE A 59 -7.96 1.93 -26.75
N VAL A 60 -6.92 1.38 -27.36
CA VAL A 60 -6.97 0.53 -28.55
C VAL A 60 -7.70 -0.77 -28.20
N ARG A 61 -8.87 -0.97 -28.82
CA ARG A 61 -9.60 -2.25 -28.83
C ARG A 61 -8.82 -3.28 -29.64
N CYS A 62 -8.38 -4.36 -29.00
CA CYS A 62 -7.97 -5.57 -29.69
C CYS A 62 -9.23 -6.43 -29.95
N ARG A 63 -9.56 -6.63 -31.24
CA ARG A 63 -10.59 -7.56 -31.71
C ARG A 63 -10.02 -8.99 -31.64
N SER A 64 -10.72 -9.90 -30.99
CA SER A 64 -10.56 -11.33 -31.22
C SER A 64 -11.89 -11.94 -31.64
N ALA A 65 -11.76 -12.93 -32.51
CA ALA A 65 -12.74 -13.33 -33.50
C ALA A 65 -13.81 -14.28 -32.96
N SER A 66 -14.94 -14.20 -33.64
CA SER A 66 -16.10 -15.07 -33.68
C SER A 66 -15.80 -16.57 -33.78
N ALA A 67 -16.52 -17.36 -32.98
CA ALA A 67 -16.88 -18.74 -33.33
C ALA A 67 -18.40 -18.87 -33.20
N GLN A 68 -19.04 -19.16 -34.34
CA GLN A 68 -20.46 -19.45 -34.50
C GLN A 68 -20.75 -20.86 -33.99
N THR A 69 -21.84 -21.03 -33.24
CA THR A 69 -22.52 -22.32 -33.13
C THR A 69 -24.02 -22.11 -33.17
N HIS A 70 -24.67 -23.08 -33.81
CA HIS A 70 -25.99 -23.05 -34.41
C HIS A 70 -27.16 -22.82 -33.43
N ARG A 71 -28.17 -22.09 -33.92
CA ARG A 71 -29.55 -22.10 -33.41
C ARG A 71 -30.22 -23.43 -33.77
N LEU A 72 -30.97 -23.99 -32.84
CA LEU A 72 -32.18 -24.74 -33.13
C LEU A 72 -33.32 -24.14 -32.29
N ALA A 73 -34.43 -23.91 -32.98
CA ALA A 73 -35.65 -23.31 -32.48
C ALA A 73 -36.49 -24.32 -31.69
N GLY A 74 -37.19 -23.81 -30.67
CA GLY A 74 -38.26 -24.48 -29.96
C GLY A 74 -39.11 -23.42 -29.26
N ASP A 75 -40.39 -23.37 -29.62
CA ASP A 75 -41.41 -22.34 -29.38
C ASP A 75 -41.89 -22.19 -27.90
N PRO A 76 -42.66 -21.13 -27.57
CA PRO A 76 -42.72 -20.52 -26.25
C PRO A 76 -43.86 -21.06 -25.36
N LEU A 77 -43.65 -21.05 -24.05
CA LEU A 77 -44.74 -21.18 -23.08
C LEU A 77 -44.56 -20.18 -21.92
N SER A 78 -45.59 -19.33 -21.80
CA SER A 78 -46.18 -18.72 -20.60
C SER A 78 -45.28 -17.94 -19.64
N GLU A 79 -45.52 -16.63 -19.62
CA GLU A 79 -45.35 -15.76 -18.46
C GLU A 79 -46.10 -16.35 -17.25
N ASP A 80 -45.36 -16.62 -16.17
CA ASP A 80 -45.95 -16.73 -14.85
C ASP A 80 -45.13 -15.88 -13.88
N SER A 81 -45.80 -14.82 -13.42
CA SER A 81 -45.37 -13.91 -12.38
C SER A 81 -45.28 -14.65 -11.05
N ALA A 82 -44.11 -15.22 -10.74
CA ALA A 82 -43.82 -15.74 -9.40
C ALA A 82 -42.92 -14.75 -8.65
N ALA A 83 -43.47 -14.13 -7.61
CA ALA A 83 -42.83 -13.20 -6.71
C ALA A 83 -41.48 -13.72 -6.14
N PRO A 84 -40.56 -12.82 -5.73
CA PRO A 84 -39.30 -13.25 -5.12
C PRO A 84 -39.55 -14.13 -3.89
N ARG A 85 -38.90 -15.30 -3.86
CA ARG A 85 -38.96 -16.22 -2.71
C ARG A 85 -38.46 -15.50 -1.44
N PRO A 86 -39.20 -15.54 -0.32
CA PRO A 86 -38.69 -15.01 0.93
C PRO A 86 -37.43 -15.79 1.37
N PRO A 87 -36.46 -15.14 2.03
CA PRO A 87 -35.27 -15.84 2.54
C PRO A 87 -35.64 -16.96 3.50
N ALA A 88 -34.88 -18.06 3.42
CA ALA A 88 -34.91 -19.11 4.42
C ALA A 88 -34.42 -18.56 5.77
N GLU A 89 -35.03 -18.99 6.88
CA GLU A 89 -34.78 -18.50 8.25
C GLU A 89 -33.32 -18.72 8.75
N ASP A 90 -32.48 -19.44 7.98
CA ASP A 90 -31.07 -19.73 8.27
C ASP A 90 -30.12 -19.29 7.13
N ASP A 91 -30.34 -18.12 6.51
CA ASP A 91 -29.41 -17.59 5.50
C ASP A 91 -28.10 -17.08 6.14
N PRO A 92 -26.93 -17.72 5.91
CA PRO A 92 -25.65 -17.24 6.42
C PRO A 92 -25.27 -15.84 5.87
N ALA A 93 -25.92 -15.36 4.80
CA ALA A 93 -25.75 -14.00 4.28
C ALA A 93 -26.41 -12.91 5.15
N GLY A 94 -27.37 -13.26 6.01
CA GLY A 94 -28.05 -12.36 6.94
C GLY A 94 -27.26 -12.09 8.23
N ARG A 95 -26.17 -12.84 8.48
CA ARG A 95 -25.31 -12.58 9.65
C ARG A 95 -24.60 -11.25 9.46
N LEU A 96 -25.08 -10.24 10.18
CA LEU A 96 -24.47 -8.92 10.29
C LEU A 96 -22.97 -9.11 10.59
N ILE A 97 -22.09 -8.59 9.74
CA ILE A 97 -20.68 -8.44 10.12
C ILE A 97 -20.70 -7.62 11.40
N ASP A 98 -20.09 -8.14 12.47
CA ASP A 98 -19.87 -7.37 13.69
C ASP A 98 -19.11 -6.10 13.29
N TYR A 99 -19.79 -4.95 13.38
CA TYR A 99 -19.25 -3.71 12.83
C TYR A 99 -18.01 -3.29 13.64
N PRO A 100 -17.01 -2.69 12.97
CA PRO A 100 -15.77 -2.31 13.60
C PRO A 100 -16.02 -1.49 14.86
N ARG A 101 -15.38 -1.92 15.96
CA ARG A 101 -15.13 -1.02 17.10
C ARG A 101 -14.08 0.05 16.74
N ARG A 102 -13.30 -0.18 15.68
CA ARG A 102 -12.28 0.73 15.11
C ARG A 102 -12.50 0.93 13.63
N GLY A 103 -12.83 2.14 13.19
CA GLY A 103 -12.95 2.36 11.76
C GLY A 103 -13.31 3.79 11.39
N GLY A 104 -12.40 4.47 10.72
CA GLY A 104 -12.70 5.73 10.04
C GLY A 104 -13.67 5.51 8.87
N PRO A 105 -14.22 6.60 8.30
CA PRO A 105 -15.24 6.55 7.25
C PRO A 105 -14.87 5.66 6.05
N THR A 106 -13.59 5.57 5.69
CA THR A 106 -13.09 4.73 4.60
C THR A 106 -13.36 3.24 4.83
N VAL A 107 -13.11 2.73 6.04
CA VAL A 107 -13.34 1.32 6.36
C VAL A 107 -14.82 0.99 6.44
N LEU A 108 -15.62 1.90 7.00
CA LEU A 108 -17.09 1.75 7.00
C LEU A 108 -17.63 1.65 5.58
N ARG A 109 -17.06 2.41 4.62
CA ARG A 109 -17.43 2.28 3.20
C ARG A 109 -17.06 0.93 2.60
N ILE A 110 -15.86 0.42 2.90
CA ILE A 110 -15.40 -0.88 2.40
C ILE A 110 -16.31 -2.00 2.93
N LEU A 111 -16.62 -1.98 4.22
CA LEU A 111 -17.48 -2.98 4.86
C LEU A 111 -18.91 -2.94 4.32
N LEU A 112 -19.50 -1.74 4.19
CA LEU A 112 -20.83 -1.60 3.62
C LEU A 112 -20.84 -2.07 2.17
N GLY A 113 -19.85 -1.67 1.37
CA GLY A 113 -19.70 -2.10 -0.01
C GLY A 113 -19.62 -3.62 -0.14
N ALA A 114 -18.77 -4.26 0.67
CA ALA A 114 -18.64 -5.72 0.71
C ALA A 114 -19.95 -6.40 1.13
N GLN A 115 -20.67 -5.85 2.11
CA GLN A 115 -21.95 -6.41 2.55
C GLN A 115 -23.04 -6.28 1.48
N LEU A 116 -23.13 -5.12 0.81
CA LEU A 116 -24.04 -4.92 -0.31
C LEU A 116 -23.73 -5.88 -1.46
N ARG A 117 -22.45 -6.12 -1.76
CA ARG A 117 -22.02 -7.09 -2.76
C ARG A 117 -22.46 -8.51 -2.40
N ARG A 118 -22.24 -8.93 -1.14
CA ARG A 118 -22.61 -10.28 -0.68
C ARG A 118 -24.13 -10.50 -0.75
N LEU A 119 -24.91 -9.52 -0.31
CA LEU A 119 -26.38 -9.55 -0.42
C LEU A 119 -26.83 -9.60 -1.89
N ARG A 120 -26.17 -8.86 -2.78
CA ARG A 120 -26.48 -8.92 -4.21
C ARG A 120 -26.18 -10.29 -4.81
N GLU A 121 -24.99 -10.83 -4.54
CA GLU A 121 -24.53 -12.10 -5.09
C GLU A 121 -25.33 -13.29 -4.53
N SER A 122 -25.72 -13.27 -3.25
CA SER A 122 -26.55 -14.34 -2.65
C SER A 122 -27.95 -14.42 -3.25
N ARG A 123 -28.44 -13.31 -3.82
CA ARG A 123 -29.74 -13.25 -4.53
C ARG A 123 -29.61 -13.45 -6.04
N GLY A 124 -28.41 -13.69 -6.55
CA GLY A 124 -28.17 -13.85 -7.99
C GLY A 124 -28.44 -12.59 -8.81
N ILE A 125 -28.41 -11.41 -8.19
CA ILE A 125 -28.72 -10.14 -8.83
C ILE A 125 -27.47 -9.60 -9.53
N SER A 126 -27.63 -9.18 -10.79
CA SER A 126 -26.53 -8.58 -11.55
C SER A 126 -26.29 -7.13 -11.11
N THR A 127 -25.06 -6.66 -11.32
CA THR A 127 -24.67 -5.26 -11.10
C THR A 127 -25.44 -4.27 -11.99
N GLU A 128 -25.91 -4.70 -13.17
CA GLU A 128 -26.81 -3.94 -14.03
C GLU A 128 -28.22 -3.81 -13.44
N GLN A 129 -28.78 -4.91 -12.92
CA GLN A 129 -30.10 -4.91 -12.28
C GLN A 129 -30.10 -4.02 -11.03
N ALA A 130 -29.08 -4.16 -10.17
CA ALA A 130 -28.89 -3.30 -9.01
C ALA A 130 -28.71 -1.82 -9.41
N GLY A 131 -28.00 -1.56 -10.51
CA GLY A 131 -27.82 -0.22 -11.06
C GLY A 131 -29.14 0.40 -11.50
N TYR A 132 -29.97 -0.37 -12.22
CA TYR A 132 -31.28 0.06 -12.70
C TYR A 132 -32.20 0.52 -11.56
N GLU A 133 -32.26 -0.25 -10.47
CA GLU A 133 -33.08 0.06 -9.29
C GLU A 133 -32.80 1.45 -8.72
N ILE A 134 -31.52 1.79 -8.55
CA ILE A 134 -31.10 3.10 -8.01
C ILE A 134 -30.90 4.17 -9.08
N ARG A 135 -31.39 3.94 -10.31
CA ARG A 135 -31.21 4.84 -11.47
C ARG A 135 -29.73 5.21 -11.69
N GLY A 136 -28.85 4.22 -11.48
CA GLY A 136 -27.41 4.31 -11.60
C GLY A 136 -26.85 3.40 -12.70
N SER A 137 -25.54 3.53 -12.95
CA SER A 137 -24.84 2.62 -13.85
C SER A 137 -24.28 1.40 -13.11
N HIS A 138 -24.05 0.31 -13.84
CA HIS A 138 -23.24 -0.82 -13.38
C HIS A 138 -21.92 -0.35 -12.71
N SER A 139 -21.24 0.62 -13.33
CA SER A 139 -19.98 1.18 -12.81
C SER A 139 -20.14 1.96 -11.51
N LYS A 140 -21.35 2.45 -11.19
CA LYS A 140 -21.66 3.02 -9.87
C LYS A 140 -21.78 1.91 -8.83
N ILE A 141 -22.53 0.85 -9.11
CA ILE A 141 -22.64 -0.32 -8.20
C ILE A 141 -21.27 -0.90 -7.90
N SER A 142 -20.46 -1.16 -8.92
CA SER A 142 -19.10 -1.69 -8.73
C SER A 142 -18.24 -0.79 -7.82
N ARG A 143 -18.32 0.54 -7.97
CA ARG A 143 -17.57 1.45 -7.09
C ARG A 143 -18.11 1.50 -5.67
N MET A 144 -19.44 1.41 -5.49
CA MET A 144 -20.08 1.34 -4.17
C MET A 144 -19.67 0.05 -3.45
N GLU A 145 -19.69 -1.08 -4.15
CA GLU A 145 -19.29 -2.39 -3.61
C GLU A 145 -17.81 -2.47 -3.24
N LEU A 146 -16.96 -1.72 -3.94
CA LEU A 146 -15.54 -1.57 -3.62
C LEU A 146 -15.27 -0.47 -2.57
N GLY A 147 -16.29 0.19 -2.01
CA GLY A 147 -16.13 1.26 -1.02
C GLY A 147 -15.45 2.54 -1.55
N ARG A 148 -15.38 2.72 -2.88
CA ARG A 148 -14.64 3.81 -3.55
C ARG A 148 -15.43 5.11 -3.68
N VAL A 149 -16.72 5.08 -3.34
CA VAL A 149 -17.62 6.25 -3.38
C VAL A 149 -18.49 6.27 -2.12
N GLY A 150 -18.98 7.44 -1.76
CA GLY A 150 -19.98 7.58 -0.70
C GLY A 150 -21.32 6.97 -1.09
N PHE A 151 -22.18 6.81 -0.10
CA PHE A 151 -23.47 6.13 -0.20
C PHE A 151 -24.60 7.13 -0.06
N LYS A 152 -25.42 7.35 -1.09
CA LYS A 152 -26.68 8.07 -0.83
C LYS A 152 -27.58 7.16 0.00
N GLU A 153 -28.11 7.65 1.11
CA GLU A 153 -28.98 6.86 1.99
C GLU A 153 -30.16 6.24 1.22
N ARG A 154 -30.74 7.00 0.29
CA ARG A 154 -31.75 6.50 -0.64
C ARG A 154 -31.27 5.32 -1.48
N ASP A 155 -30.11 5.44 -2.11
CA ASP A 155 -29.58 4.37 -2.97
C ASP A 155 -29.37 3.08 -2.15
N VAL A 156 -28.85 3.20 -0.93
CA VAL A 156 -28.69 2.04 -0.03
C VAL A 156 -30.04 1.46 0.36
N ALA A 157 -31.02 2.29 0.73
CA ALA A 157 -32.35 1.84 1.09
C ALA A 157 -33.04 1.09 -0.06
N ASP A 158 -32.94 1.60 -1.28
CA ASP A 158 -33.51 0.99 -2.49
C ASP A 158 -32.83 -0.37 -2.79
N LEU A 159 -31.49 -0.43 -2.71
CA LEU A 159 -30.74 -1.70 -2.88
C LEU A 159 -31.09 -2.73 -1.80
N LEU A 160 -31.20 -2.34 -0.54
CA LEU A 160 -31.58 -3.27 0.54
C LEU A 160 -32.97 -3.84 0.31
N THR A 161 -33.91 -3.03 -0.19
CA THR A 161 -35.24 -3.51 -0.59
C THR A 161 -35.16 -4.51 -1.74
N LEU A 162 -34.39 -4.20 -2.78
CA LEU A 162 -34.16 -5.11 -3.92
C LEU A 162 -33.54 -6.44 -3.48
N TYR A 163 -32.63 -6.41 -2.51
CA TYR A 163 -31.95 -7.60 -2.00
C TYR A 163 -32.79 -8.40 -0.98
N GLY A 164 -34.02 -7.95 -0.70
CA GLY A 164 -34.96 -8.62 0.22
C GLY A 164 -34.65 -8.39 1.71
N VAL A 165 -33.88 -7.36 2.05
CA VAL A 165 -33.55 -6.99 3.44
C VAL A 165 -34.62 -6.04 3.99
N SER A 166 -35.66 -6.64 4.56
CA SER A 166 -36.82 -5.92 5.12
C SER A 166 -36.86 -5.91 6.65
N ALA A 167 -36.23 -6.89 7.31
CA ALA A 167 -36.25 -7.00 8.76
C ALA A 167 -35.53 -5.79 9.41
N PRO A 168 -36.17 -5.05 10.34
CA PRO A 168 -35.56 -3.88 10.96
C PRO A 168 -34.21 -4.16 11.63
N GLY A 169 -34.07 -5.33 12.25
CA GLY A 169 -32.83 -5.76 12.91
C GLY A 169 -31.61 -5.89 12.00
N GLU A 170 -31.82 -6.12 10.70
CA GLU A 170 -30.74 -6.21 9.70
C GLU A 170 -30.63 -4.93 8.86
N ARG A 171 -31.76 -4.30 8.55
CA ARG A 171 -31.84 -3.13 7.68
C ARG A 171 -31.32 -1.86 8.33
N GLU A 172 -31.73 -1.57 9.57
CA GLU A 172 -31.37 -0.33 10.25
C GLU A 172 -29.85 -0.19 10.49
N PRO A 173 -29.13 -1.25 10.91
CA PRO A 173 -27.68 -1.14 11.06
C PRO A 173 -26.95 -0.79 9.76
N LEU A 174 -27.39 -1.31 8.61
CA LEU A 174 -26.78 -1.01 7.31
C LEU A 174 -27.03 0.44 6.87
N LEU A 175 -28.22 0.98 7.17
CA LEU A 175 -28.53 2.39 6.91
C LEU A 175 -27.74 3.32 7.84
N ARG A 176 -27.60 2.96 9.13
CA ARG A 176 -26.73 3.70 10.06
C ARG A 176 -25.28 3.69 9.57
N LEU A 177 -24.77 2.53 9.16
CA LEU A 177 -23.43 2.42 8.61
C LEU A 177 -23.25 3.29 7.36
N ALA A 178 -24.23 3.35 6.46
CA ALA A 178 -24.18 4.21 5.28
C ALA A 178 -24.03 5.70 5.65
N LYS A 179 -24.75 6.14 6.69
CA LYS A 179 -24.66 7.52 7.20
C LYS A 179 -23.29 7.79 7.80
N GLU A 180 -22.79 6.89 8.65
CA GLU A 180 -21.48 7.03 9.29
C GLU A 180 -20.32 6.98 8.27
N ALA A 181 -20.42 6.13 7.26
CA ALA A 181 -19.43 5.98 6.19
C ALA A 181 -19.27 7.24 5.31
N ASN A 182 -20.29 8.11 5.28
CA ASN A 182 -20.25 9.39 4.58
C ASN A 182 -19.65 10.52 5.41
N ASN A 183 -19.44 10.34 6.72
CA ASN A 183 -18.83 11.37 7.53
C ASN A 183 -17.42 11.69 6.99
N PRO A 184 -17.03 12.96 6.91
CA PRO A 184 -15.66 13.31 6.54
C PRO A 184 -14.66 12.79 7.58
N GLY A 185 -13.53 12.24 7.11
CA GLY A 185 -12.41 11.94 7.99
C GLY A 185 -11.74 13.21 8.51
N TRP A 186 -10.96 13.11 9.58
CA TRP A 186 -10.25 14.26 10.18
C TRP A 186 -9.30 14.96 9.19
N TRP A 187 -8.86 14.25 8.15
CA TRP A 187 -7.97 14.76 7.11
C TRP A 187 -8.69 15.62 6.05
N HIS A 188 -10.02 15.68 6.06
CA HIS A 188 -10.81 16.42 5.06
C HIS A 188 -10.44 17.91 5.00
N GLN A 189 -10.06 18.51 6.13
CA GLN A 189 -9.57 19.90 6.19
C GLN A 189 -8.26 20.15 5.42
N TYR A 190 -7.57 19.08 4.99
CA TYR A 190 -6.34 19.13 4.21
C TYR A 190 -6.53 18.66 2.76
N GLY A 191 -7.77 18.50 2.29
CA GLY A 191 -8.07 17.96 0.95
C GLY A 191 -7.53 18.81 -0.22
N ASP A 192 -7.14 20.05 0.04
CA ASP A 192 -6.49 20.94 -0.94
C ASP A 192 -5.00 20.58 -1.16
N ILE A 193 -4.34 20.05 -0.14
CA ILE A 193 -2.91 19.67 -0.20
C ILE A 193 -2.68 18.16 -0.22
N LEU A 194 -3.67 17.36 0.21
CA LEU A 194 -3.59 15.91 0.19
C LEU A 194 -3.96 15.37 -1.20
N PRO A 195 -3.09 14.54 -1.80
CA PRO A 195 -3.52 13.76 -2.95
C PRO A 195 -4.63 12.79 -2.54
N SER A 196 -5.66 12.68 -3.37
CA SER A 196 -6.82 11.81 -3.12
C SER A 196 -6.46 10.34 -2.93
N TRP A 197 -5.37 9.88 -3.55
CA TRP A 197 -4.88 8.52 -3.34
C TRP A 197 -4.37 8.29 -1.91
N PHE A 198 -3.89 9.31 -1.20
CA PHE A 198 -3.40 9.16 0.17
C PHE A 198 -4.50 9.23 1.23
N GLU A 199 -5.62 9.89 0.95
CA GLU A 199 -6.77 9.92 1.85
C GLU A 199 -7.27 8.50 2.17
N VAL A 200 -7.21 7.60 1.19
CA VAL A 200 -7.55 6.19 1.37
C VAL A 200 -6.58 5.53 2.35
N TYR A 201 -5.28 5.81 2.24
CA TYR A 201 -4.28 5.30 3.18
C TYR A 201 -4.57 5.78 4.60
N LEU A 202 -4.87 7.06 4.82
CA LEU A 202 -5.17 7.59 6.17
C LEU A 202 -6.38 6.91 6.81
N GLY A 203 -7.44 6.65 6.03
CA GLY A 203 -8.62 5.95 6.55
C GLY A 203 -8.37 4.47 6.84
N LEU A 204 -7.47 3.81 6.10
CA LEU A 204 -7.06 2.44 6.40
C LEU A 204 -6.07 2.39 7.58
N GLU A 205 -5.16 3.35 7.69
CA GLU A 205 -4.21 3.48 8.80
C GLU A 205 -4.94 3.64 10.14
N GLU A 206 -6.00 4.45 10.18
CA GLU A 206 -6.81 4.66 11.39
C GLU A 206 -7.55 3.40 11.86
N ALA A 207 -7.91 2.52 10.93
CA ALA A 207 -8.61 1.27 11.24
C ALA A 207 -7.68 0.08 11.45
N ALA A 208 -6.40 0.21 11.08
CA ALA A 208 -5.45 -0.88 11.22
C ALA A 208 -5.25 -1.23 12.70
N SER A 209 -5.15 -2.53 12.98
CA SER A 209 -4.68 -3.05 14.27
C SER A 209 -3.15 -3.19 14.30
N MET A 210 -2.55 -3.39 13.12
CA MET A 210 -1.11 -3.52 12.94
C MET A 210 -0.67 -2.95 11.59
N LEU A 211 0.45 -2.25 11.59
CA LEU A 211 1.14 -1.75 10.41
C LEU A 211 2.49 -2.46 10.30
N ARG A 212 2.79 -3.06 9.15
CA ARG A 212 4.12 -3.61 8.84
C ARG A 212 4.71 -2.83 7.68
N ALA A 213 5.69 -1.98 7.94
CA ALA A 213 6.30 -1.12 6.93
C ALA A 213 7.74 -1.55 6.62
N TYR A 214 8.07 -1.62 5.35
CA TYR A 214 9.45 -1.72 4.87
C TYR A 214 9.81 -0.44 4.11
N GLU A 215 10.83 0.26 4.58
CA GLU A 215 11.28 1.53 4.00
C GLU A 215 12.74 1.48 3.55
N LEU A 216 13.01 2.02 2.36
CA LEU A 216 14.37 2.07 1.79
C LEU A 216 14.95 3.48 1.75
N GLN A 217 14.10 4.51 1.76
CA GLN A 217 14.53 5.87 1.45
C GLN A 217 14.33 6.84 2.60
N PHE A 218 13.23 6.75 3.32
CA PHE A 218 12.89 7.68 4.40
C PHE A 218 12.43 6.93 5.64
N VAL A 219 12.58 7.57 6.79
CA VAL A 219 11.97 7.09 8.03
C VAL A 219 10.44 7.07 7.85
N PRO A 220 9.71 6.04 8.31
CA PRO A 220 8.25 5.99 8.22
C PRO A 220 7.63 7.25 8.81
N GLY A 221 6.58 7.80 8.17
CA GLY A 221 5.98 9.08 8.60
C GLY A 221 5.51 9.13 10.06
N LEU A 222 5.14 7.98 10.64
CA LEU A 222 4.76 7.85 12.04
C LEU A 222 5.94 7.95 13.03
N LEU A 223 7.18 7.88 12.53
CA LEU A 223 8.42 7.89 13.31
C LEU A 223 9.31 9.09 12.96
N GLN A 224 8.79 10.09 12.23
CA GLN A 224 9.56 11.27 11.80
C GLN A 224 9.51 12.38 12.85
N THR A 225 10.62 13.05 13.11
CA THR A 225 10.59 14.35 13.79
C THR A 225 10.08 15.43 12.84
N GLU A 226 9.58 16.55 13.37
CA GLU A 226 9.06 17.65 12.55
C GLU A 226 10.11 18.21 11.57
N ASP A 227 11.35 18.38 12.02
CA ASP A 227 12.44 18.89 11.16
C ASP A 227 12.79 17.91 10.03
N TYR A 228 12.80 16.60 10.32
CA TYR A 228 13.01 15.58 9.30
C TYR A 228 11.84 15.55 8.32
N ALA A 229 10.60 15.59 8.83
CA ALA A 229 9.39 15.66 8.02
C ALA A 229 9.40 16.90 7.10
N ARG A 230 9.81 18.05 7.60
CA ARG A 230 9.96 19.30 6.82
C ARG A 230 10.97 19.11 5.69
N ALA A 231 12.10 18.46 5.97
CA ALA A 231 13.11 18.15 4.95
C ALA A 231 12.60 17.17 3.87
N VAL A 232 11.83 16.15 4.26
CA VAL A 232 11.16 15.23 3.32
C VAL A 232 10.18 15.98 2.43
N VAL A 233 9.33 16.82 3.03
CA VAL A 233 8.30 17.58 2.30
C VAL A 233 8.94 18.54 1.29
N ARG A 234 9.99 19.28 1.67
CA ARG A 234 10.69 20.19 0.75
C ARG A 234 11.36 19.46 -0.42
N LEU A 235 11.79 18.21 -0.22
CA LEU A 235 12.29 17.38 -1.32
C LEU A 235 11.15 16.97 -2.26
N GLY A 236 9.99 16.63 -1.67
CA GLY A 236 8.74 16.25 -2.34
C GLY A 236 8.10 17.34 -3.18
N TYR A 237 8.18 18.57 -2.67
CA TYR A 237 7.43 19.74 -3.10
C TYR A 237 8.37 20.96 -3.07
N SER A 238 9.33 20.99 -3.99
CA SER A 238 10.35 22.06 -4.05
C SER A 238 9.75 23.46 -4.19
N ASP A 239 8.56 23.55 -4.79
CA ASP A 239 7.89 24.81 -5.14
C ASP A 239 6.79 25.17 -4.13
N ALA A 240 6.58 24.37 -3.08
CA ALA A 240 5.56 24.64 -2.06
C ALA A 240 5.97 25.82 -1.17
N SER A 241 4.98 26.63 -0.77
CA SER A 241 5.22 27.72 0.18
C SER A 241 5.56 27.20 1.57
N ASP A 242 6.14 28.03 2.43
CA ASP A 242 6.45 27.64 3.81
C ASP A 242 5.17 27.27 4.58
N GLU A 243 4.04 27.94 4.32
CA GLU A 243 2.74 27.59 4.89
C GLU A 243 2.23 26.22 4.41
N GLU A 244 2.37 25.91 3.12
CA GLU A 244 2.00 24.60 2.58
C GLU A 244 2.86 23.48 3.17
N VAL A 245 4.17 23.73 3.31
CA VAL A 245 5.11 22.81 3.96
C VAL A 245 4.67 22.55 5.40
N GLU A 246 4.37 23.59 6.16
CA GLU A 246 3.97 23.45 7.57
C GLU A 246 2.63 22.71 7.71
N ARG A 247 1.65 22.98 6.83
CA ARG A 247 0.40 22.19 6.82
C ARG A 247 0.64 20.71 6.51
N ARG A 248 1.61 20.38 5.65
CA ARG A 248 2.00 18.97 5.38
C ARG A 248 2.76 18.32 6.53
N VAL A 249 3.51 19.08 7.31
CA VAL A 249 4.12 18.63 8.56
C VAL A 249 3.03 18.38 9.60
N GLN A 250 2.08 19.30 9.76
CA GLN A 250 0.96 19.17 10.69
C GLN A 250 0.15 17.89 10.46
N ILE A 251 -0.10 17.49 9.22
CA ILE A 251 -0.77 16.21 8.92
C ILE A 251 0.00 15.02 9.51
N ARG A 252 1.33 15.04 9.46
CA ARG A 252 2.16 13.97 10.05
C ARG A 252 2.10 14.01 11.56
N THR A 253 2.22 15.19 12.17
CA THR A 253 2.11 15.35 13.63
C THR A 253 0.75 14.86 14.13
N THR A 254 -0.35 15.23 13.48
CA THR A 254 -1.69 14.74 13.82
C THR A 254 -1.84 13.22 13.66
N ARG A 255 -1.14 12.59 12.71
CA ARG A 255 -1.09 11.12 12.62
C ARG A 255 -0.33 10.50 13.80
N GLN A 256 0.80 11.10 14.17
CA GLN A 256 1.62 10.64 15.30
C GLN A 256 0.90 10.79 16.64
N GLU A 257 0.16 11.87 16.84
CA GLU A 257 -0.70 12.07 18.03
C GLU A 257 -1.73 10.95 18.18
N ARG A 258 -2.28 10.42 17.09
CA ARG A 258 -3.19 9.27 17.12
C ARG A 258 -2.46 7.97 17.44
N PHE A 259 -1.17 7.91 17.15
CA PHE A 259 -0.29 6.77 17.40
C PHE A 259 0.22 6.67 18.85
N THR A 260 -0.10 7.65 19.70
CA THR A 260 0.19 7.63 21.16
C THR A 260 -1.03 7.21 22.01
N SER A 261 -2.19 7.01 21.40
CA SER A 261 -3.40 6.52 22.07
C SER A 261 -3.19 5.12 22.66
N PRO A 262 -3.84 4.76 23.79
CA PRO A 262 -3.89 3.37 24.27
C PRO A 262 -4.43 2.38 23.22
N GLU A 263 -5.18 2.89 22.26
CA GLU A 263 -5.72 2.13 21.14
C GLU A 263 -4.85 2.18 19.88
N ALA A 264 -3.62 2.71 19.95
CA ALA A 264 -2.73 2.81 18.80
C ALA A 264 -2.46 1.43 18.15
N PRO A 265 -2.32 1.36 16.82
CA PRO A 265 -1.91 0.13 16.15
C PRO A 265 -0.51 -0.29 16.58
N THR A 266 -0.23 -1.59 16.50
CA THR A 266 1.17 -2.06 16.59
C THR A 266 1.90 -1.70 15.31
N LEU A 267 3.06 -1.04 15.40
CA LEU A 267 3.91 -0.74 14.25
C LEU A 267 5.14 -1.66 14.24
N TRP A 268 5.32 -2.39 13.16
CA TRP A 268 6.56 -3.09 12.85
C TRP A 268 7.22 -2.44 11.65
N ALA A 269 8.27 -1.66 11.88
CA ALA A 269 9.04 -1.00 10.85
C ALA A 269 10.37 -1.73 10.62
N VAL A 270 10.66 -2.08 9.37
CA VAL A 270 11.96 -2.56 8.93
C VAL A 270 12.56 -1.50 8.01
N LEU A 271 13.72 -0.97 8.37
CA LEU A 271 14.40 0.07 7.60
C LEU A 271 15.64 -0.50 6.92
N ASP A 272 15.89 -0.11 5.68
CA ASP A 272 17.22 -0.27 5.09
C ASP A 272 18.24 0.64 5.79
N GLU A 273 19.48 0.19 5.97
CA GLU A 273 20.55 1.01 6.57
C GLU A 273 20.75 2.36 5.83
N ALA A 274 20.41 2.45 4.54
CA ALA A 274 20.44 3.69 3.79
C ALA A 274 19.53 4.78 4.39
N VAL A 275 18.39 4.41 4.97
CA VAL A 275 17.42 5.34 5.58
C VAL A 275 18.07 6.13 6.71
N VAL A 276 18.88 5.46 7.52
CA VAL A 276 19.51 6.03 8.72
C VAL A 276 20.90 6.63 8.45
N ARG A 277 21.45 6.44 7.26
CA ARG A 277 22.74 7.01 6.85
C ARG A 277 22.66 8.23 5.95
N ARG A 278 21.54 8.43 5.24
CA ARG A 278 21.37 9.58 4.36
C ARG A 278 21.08 10.83 5.21
N PRO A 279 21.92 11.88 5.16
CA PRO A 279 21.79 13.06 6.04
C PRO A 279 20.69 14.02 5.53
N LEU A 280 19.45 13.54 5.49
CA LEU A 280 18.31 14.33 5.04
C LEU A 280 18.03 15.47 6.03
N GLY A 281 17.87 16.70 5.51
CA GLY A 281 17.76 17.90 6.35
C GLY A 281 19.09 18.35 6.97
N GLY A 282 20.21 17.69 6.65
CA GLY A 282 21.53 17.97 7.23
C GLY A 282 21.86 17.08 8.44
N ARG A 283 23.10 17.20 8.93
CA ARG A 283 23.63 16.32 9.99
C ARG A 283 22.85 16.48 11.30
N GLU A 284 22.57 17.70 11.74
CA GLU A 284 21.85 17.93 13.01
C GLU A 284 20.43 17.38 13.00
N VAL A 285 19.68 17.60 11.92
CA VAL A 285 18.33 17.03 11.74
C VAL A 285 18.37 15.50 11.78
N MET A 286 19.34 14.90 11.08
CA MET A 286 19.48 13.44 11.06
C MET A 286 19.88 12.87 12.43
N ARG A 287 20.76 13.57 13.17
CA ARG A 287 21.14 13.18 14.53
C ARG A 287 19.94 13.24 15.47
N ALA A 288 19.11 14.29 15.39
CA ALA A 288 17.87 14.39 16.15
C ALA A 288 16.88 13.27 15.79
N GLN A 289 16.71 12.99 14.49
CA GLN A 289 15.87 11.90 14.00
C GLN A 289 16.32 10.53 14.52
N ILE A 290 17.62 10.25 14.55
CA ILE A 290 18.15 8.98 15.07
C ILE A 290 17.95 8.84 16.58
N ARG A 291 18.13 9.93 17.35
CA ARG A 291 17.81 9.91 18.78
C ARG A 291 16.34 9.59 19.01
N HIS A 292 15.45 10.23 18.25
CA HIS A 292 14.03 9.94 18.30
C HIS A 292 13.72 8.48 17.93
N LEU A 293 14.39 7.91 16.92
CA LEU A 293 14.24 6.49 16.58
C LEU A 293 14.67 5.53 17.70
N ILE A 294 15.68 5.90 18.48
CA ILE A 294 16.09 5.12 19.66
C ILE A 294 14.96 5.18 20.71
N GLU A 295 14.45 6.37 21.02
CA GLU A 295 13.37 6.57 22.00
C GLU A 295 12.10 5.79 21.63
N VAL A 296 11.62 5.91 20.39
CA VAL A 296 10.40 5.21 19.94
C VAL A 296 10.59 3.70 19.83
N SER A 297 11.83 3.21 19.69
CA SER A 297 12.11 1.76 19.70
C SER A 297 11.91 1.12 21.07
N GLU A 298 11.80 1.91 22.13
CA GLU A 298 11.50 1.45 23.49
C GLU A 298 10.00 1.30 23.77
N LEU A 299 9.13 1.79 22.86
CA LEU A 299 7.68 1.69 23.00
C LEU A 299 7.20 0.26 22.75
N ALA A 300 6.34 -0.27 23.64
CA ALA A 300 5.89 -1.66 23.59
C ALA A 300 5.12 -2.03 22.30
N HIS A 301 4.43 -1.07 21.68
CA HIS A 301 3.69 -1.25 20.44
C HIS A 301 4.52 -0.94 19.18
N VAL A 302 5.83 -0.68 19.32
CA VAL A 302 6.73 -0.40 18.20
C VAL A 302 7.83 -1.45 18.15
N THR A 303 7.99 -2.09 17.00
CA THR A 303 9.15 -2.93 16.66
C THR A 303 9.91 -2.27 15.53
N LEU A 304 11.12 -1.80 15.80
CA LEU A 304 12.00 -1.21 14.80
C LEU A 304 13.18 -2.16 14.53
N GLN A 305 13.42 -2.49 13.27
CA GLN A 305 14.57 -3.28 12.84
C GLN A 305 15.29 -2.60 11.68
N ILE A 306 16.59 -2.88 11.54
CA ILE A 306 17.41 -2.33 10.46
C ILE A 306 18.05 -3.46 9.68
N VAL A 307 17.89 -3.44 8.35
CA VAL A 307 18.60 -4.32 7.42
C VAL A 307 19.98 -3.70 7.14
N PRO A 308 21.07 -4.28 7.65
CA PRO A 308 22.40 -3.75 7.43
C PRO A 308 22.87 -3.99 5.98
N PHE A 309 23.72 -3.12 5.45
CA PHE A 309 24.28 -3.29 4.10
C PHE A 309 25.03 -4.61 3.93
N GLY A 310 25.64 -5.11 5.01
CA GLY A 310 26.34 -6.40 5.02
C GLY A 310 25.43 -7.61 4.81
N ALA A 311 24.10 -7.47 4.94
CA ALA A 311 23.15 -8.55 4.68
C ALA A 311 23.01 -8.89 3.18
N GLY A 312 23.44 -8.01 2.28
CA GLY A 312 23.32 -8.20 0.84
C GLY A 312 21.89 -8.02 0.31
N GLY A 313 21.61 -8.58 -0.87
CA GLY A 313 20.28 -8.49 -1.48
C GLY A 313 19.23 -9.26 -0.67
N HIS A 314 18.05 -8.66 -0.49
CA HIS A 314 16.96 -9.21 0.32
C HIS A 314 15.65 -9.36 -0.48
N ALA A 315 14.68 -10.10 0.08
CA ALA A 315 13.44 -10.51 -0.59
C ALA A 315 12.55 -9.35 -1.08
N ALA A 316 12.70 -8.15 -0.52
CA ALA A 316 11.97 -6.94 -0.93
C ALA A 316 12.65 -6.12 -2.03
N ALA A 317 13.18 -6.78 -3.07
CA ALA A 317 13.81 -6.10 -4.21
C ALA A 317 12.85 -5.16 -4.98
N GLY A 318 11.53 -5.30 -4.78
CA GLY A 318 10.49 -4.52 -5.46
C GLY A 318 10.27 -3.09 -4.97
N GLY A 319 10.91 -2.68 -3.86
CA GLY A 319 10.76 -1.34 -3.28
C GLY A 319 9.99 -1.32 -1.94
N PRO A 320 9.67 -0.12 -1.43
CA PRO A 320 9.03 0.02 -0.12
C PRO A 320 7.55 -0.37 -0.18
N PHE A 321 7.03 -0.89 0.92
CA PHE A 321 5.63 -1.27 1.04
C PHE A 321 5.17 -1.26 2.49
N THR A 322 3.86 -1.06 2.68
CA THR A 322 3.22 -1.15 4.00
C THR A 322 2.08 -2.16 3.94
N ILE A 323 2.06 -3.10 4.86
CA ILE A 323 0.95 -4.05 5.04
C ILE A 323 0.10 -3.53 6.21
N LEU A 324 -1.14 -3.16 5.91
CA LEU A 324 -2.15 -2.77 6.89
C LEU A 324 -2.97 -4.00 7.25
N ARG A 325 -2.99 -4.33 8.54
CA ARG A 325 -3.69 -5.52 9.05
C ARG A 325 -4.81 -5.11 9.98
N PHE A 326 -5.95 -5.75 9.82
CA PHE A 326 -7.19 -5.38 10.51
C PHE A 326 -7.59 -6.46 11.52
N ALA A 327 -8.21 -6.06 12.62
CA ALA A 327 -8.72 -7.01 13.61
C ALA A 327 -10.11 -7.54 13.23
N GLU A 328 -10.80 -6.78 12.38
CA GLU A 328 -12.16 -7.00 11.95
C GLU A 328 -12.25 -8.20 10.99
N PRO A 329 -13.03 -9.25 11.29
CA PRO A 329 -13.15 -10.45 10.46
C PRO A 329 -13.65 -10.19 9.01
N GLY A 330 -14.23 -9.02 8.75
CA GLY A 330 -14.73 -8.61 7.43
C GLY A 330 -13.72 -7.84 6.57
N LEU A 331 -12.55 -7.49 7.11
CA LEU A 331 -11.51 -6.75 6.40
C LEU A 331 -10.35 -7.67 6.04
N SER A 332 -10.02 -7.71 4.75
CA SER A 332 -8.78 -8.33 4.30
C SER A 332 -7.60 -7.40 4.56
N ASP A 333 -6.45 -7.97 4.92
CA ASP A 333 -5.19 -7.24 4.98
C ASP A 333 -4.92 -6.55 3.62
N VAL A 334 -4.37 -5.33 3.66
CA VAL A 334 -4.12 -4.52 2.46
C VAL A 334 -2.65 -4.19 2.35
N VAL A 335 -2.06 -4.43 1.19
CA VAL A 335 -0.72 -3.93 0.86
C VAL A 335 -0.85 -2.58 0.17
N TYR A 336 -0.20 -1.58 0.76
CA TYR A 336 -0.03 -0.25 0.21
C TYR A 336 1.35 -0.12 -0.45
N LEU A 337 1.34 0.29 -1.71
CA LEU A 337 2.54 0.58 -2.49
C LEU A 337 2.47 2.04 -2.95
N GLU A 338 3.33 2.87 -2.36
CA GLU A 338 3.44 4.27 -2.75
C GLU A 338 4.26 4.42 -4.03
N GLN A 339 3.74 5.21 -4.96
CA GLN A 339 4.43 5.64 -6.17
C GLN A 339 4.48 7.16 -6.17
N LEU A 340 5.28 7.73 -7.08
CA LEU A 340 5.46 9.18 -7.20
C LEU A 340 4.11 9.91 -7.22
N THR A 341 3.24 9.56 -8.16
CA THR A 341 1.99 10.30 -8.41
C THR A 341 0.72 9.53 -8.04
N SER A 342 0.86 8.35 -7.46
CA SER A 342 -0.23 7.39 -7.23
C SER A 342 0.11 6.40 -6.13
N ALA A 343 -0.86 5.59 -5.75
CA ALA A 343 -0.62 4.43 -4.91
C ALA A 343 -1.40 3.23 -5.41
N LEU A 344 -0.92 2.03 -5.11
CA LEU A 344 -1.66 0.79 -5.29
C LEU A 344 -2.08 0.23 -3.93
N TYR A 345 -3.30 -0.27 -3.89
CA TYR A 345 -3.87 -1.00 -2.76
C TYR A 345 -4.18 -2.41 -3.23
N LEU A 346 -3.42 -3.39 -2.74
CA LEU A 346 -3.58 -4.79 -3.09
C LEU A 346 -4.26 -5.50 -1.92
N ASP A 347 -5.44 -6.04 -2.18
CA ASP A 347 -6.30 -6.75 -1.22
C ASP A 347 -6.55 -8.21 -1.62
N LYS A 348 -6.01 -8.64 -2.77
CA LYS A 348 -6.11 -10.03 -3.23
C LYS A 348 -5.26 -10.93 -2.33
N PRO A 349 -5.81 -12.05 -1.82
CA PRO A 349 -5.07 -12.94 -0.92
C PRO A 349 -3.70 -13.38 -1.47
N THR A 350 -3.61 -13.71 -2.76
CA THR A 350 -2.35 -14.12 -3.41
C THR A 350 -1.27 -13.04 -3.42
N ASP A 351 -1.69 -11.78 -3.58
CA ASP A 351 -0.78 -10.63 -3.61
C ASP A 351 -0.31 -10.36 -2.18
N VAL A 352 -1.25 -10.27 -1.23
CA VAL A 352 -0.98 -10.04 0.20
C VAL A 352 -0.04 -11.11 0.76
N ASP A 353 -0.30 -12.40 0.49
CA ASP A 353 0.55 -13.51 0.93
C ASP A 353 1.99 -13.38 0.43
N THR A 354 2.17 -12.87 -0.79
CA THR A 354 3.49 -12.67 -1.39
C THR A 354 4.27 -11.59 -0.65
N TYR A 355 3.63 -10.45 -0.35
CA TYR A 355 4.24 -9.39 0.45
C TYR A 355 4.48 -9.79 1.90
N MET A 356 3.57 -10.57 2.51
CA MET A 356 3.75 -11.11 3.85
C MET A 356 4.97 -12.03 3.95
N ARG A 357 5.19 -12.91 2.97
CA ARG A 357 6.42 -13.73 2.87
C ARG A 357 7.67 -12.86 2.74
N ALA A 358 7.62 -11.84 1.88
CA ALA A 358 8.75 -10.90 1.72
C ALA A 358 9.06 -10.17 3.04
N MET A 359 8.04 -9.70 3.74
CA MET A 359 8.18 -9.02 5.03
C MET A 359 8.76 -9.94 6.11
N ASN A 360 8.30 -11.18 6.19
CA ASN A 360 8.85 -12.16 7.14
C ASN A 360 10.33 -12.43 6.87
N ASN A 361 10.72 -12.58 5.60
CA ASN A 361 12.14 -12.75 5.22
C ASN A 361 12.98 -11.52 5.57
N LEU A 362 12.43 -10.32 5.40
CA LEU A 362 13.06 -9.07 5.84
C LEU A 362 13.29 -9.05 7.36
N CYS A 363 12.28 -9.40 8.16
CA CYS A 363 12.40 -9.45 9.62
C CYS A 363 13.48 -10.44 10.10
N ILE A 364 13.67 -11.56 9.38
CA ILE A 364 14.70 -12.56 9.67
C ILE A 364 16.10 -12.03 9.30
N THR A 365 16.20 -11.28 8.20
CA THR A 365 17.47 -10.76 7.68
C THR A 365 17.93 -9.50 8.43
N ALA A 366 16.98 -8.69 8.90
CA ALA A 366 17.26 -7.49 9.67
C ALA A 366 17.91 -7.82 11.03
N ALA A 367 18.62 -6.84 11.59
CA ALA A 367 19.09 -6.93 12.97
C ALA A 367 17.93 -7.23 13.92
N ARG A 368 18.20 -7.96 15.00
CA ARG A 368 17.20 -8.24 16.03
C ARG A 368 16.67 -6.91 16.61
N PRO A 369 15.40 -6.82 17.00
CA PRO A 369 14.85 -5.60 17.59
C PRO A 369 15.70 -5.05 18.75
N ASP A 370 16.18 -5.93 19.63
CA ASP A 370 17.03 -5.58 20.78
C ASP A 370 18.38 -4.95 20.38
N ASP A 371 18.83 -5.19 19.15
CA ASP A 371 20.09 -4.66 18.62
C ASP A 371 19.92 -3.29 17.95
N THR A 372 18.69 -2.85 17.70
CA THR A 372 18.39 -1.63 16.94
C THR A 372 18.94 -0.38 17.61
N ALA A 373 18.71 -0.19 18.92
CA ALA A 373 19.20 0.98 19.65
C ALA A 373 20.73 1.07 19.61
N ARG A 374 21.42 -0.07 19.74
CA ARG A 374 22.88 -0.17 19.63
C ARG A 374 23.37 0.16 18.24
N PHE A 375 22.68 -0.33 17.20
CA PHE A 375 23.01 -0.04 15.81
C PHE A 375 22.87 1.45 15.50
N LEU A 376 21.75 2.07 15.90
CA LEU A 376 21.48 3.50 15.75
C LEU A 376 22.49 4.36 16.50
N THR A 377 22.83 3.99 17.74
CA THR A 377 23.84 4.68 18.56
C THR A 377 25.21 4.69 17.87
N ARG A 378 25.58 3.61 17.18
CA ARG A 378 26.83 3.56 16.40
C ARG A 378 26.79 4.54 15.23
N ILE A 379 25.71 4.54 14.44
CA ILE A 379 25.54 5.50 13.34
C ILE A 379 25.54 6.95 13.84
N LEU A 380 24.93 7.22 14.99
CA LEU A 380 24.92 8.54 15.62
C LEU A 380 26.33 9.03 15.98
N LYS A 381 27.32 8.14 16.16
CA LYS A 381 28.72 8.54 16.39
C LYS A 381 29.48 8.80 15.08
N GLU A 382 28.98 8.30 13.96
CA GLU A 382 29.57 8.43 12.63
C GLU A 382 29.06 9.70 11.90
N LEU A 383 27.81 10.12 12.19
CA LEU A 383 27.20 11.40 11.80
C LEU A 383 27.58 12.55 12.73
#